data_AF-A0A268TRU3-F1
#
_entry.id   AF-A0A268TRU3-F1
#
_cell.length_a   1.000
_cell.length_b   1.000
_cell.length_c   1.000
_cell.angle_alpha   90.00
_cell.angle_beta   90.00
_cell.angle_gamma   90.00
#
_symmetry.space_group_name_H-M   'P 1'
#
loop_
_entity.id
_entity.type
_entity.pdbx_description
1 polymer ?
#
loop_
_entity_poly.entity_id
_entity_poly.type
_entity_poly.pdbx_seq_one_letter_code
_entity_poly.pdbx_strand_id
1 'polypeptide(L)' 'MQKNTFIKLLEFFTGVFWGIAFFGGIACFLLLRDSSFLISLIFSLAFFGLFGFFGLLSKTFVFLLSDDGHKPL' A
#
# COMPACT_ATOMS: atom_id res chain seq x y z
N MET A 1 -15.69 19.54 5.29
CA MET A 1 -14.24 19.59 5.56
C MET A 1 -13.49 19.20 4.30
N GLN A 2 -12.37 19.84 4.05
CA GLN A 2 -11.82 20.15 2.73
C GLN A 2 -11.34 18.89 2.00
N LYS A 3 -11.71 18.71 0.72
CA LYS A 3 -11.25 17.65 -0.19
C LYS A 3 -9.72 17.40 -0.11
N ASN A 4 -8.95 18.46 0.16
CA ASN A 4 -7.51 18.44 0.39
C ASN A 4 -7.05 17.61 1.62
N THR A 5 -7.85 17.58 2.70
CA THR A 5 -7.59 16.76 3.89
C THR A 5 -7.71 15.27 3.57
N PHE A 6 -8.70 14.89 2.76
CA PHE A 6 -8.86 13.51 2.29
C PHE A 6 -7.68 13.07 1.41
N ILE A 7 -7.26 13.93 0.47
CA ILE A 7 -6.11 13.66 -0.39
C ILE A 7 -4.84 13.41 0.46
N LYS A 8 -4.53 14.31 1.40
CA LYS A 8 -3.37 14.14 2.31
C LYS A 8 -3.47 12.89 3.17
N LEU A 9 -4.68 12.53 3.61
CA LEU A 9 -4.90 11.31 4.39
C LEU A 9 -4.63 10.05 3.56
N LEU A 10 -5.12 9.99 2.32
CA LEU A 10 -4.85 8.87 1.41
C LEU A 10 -3.36 8.80 1.02
N GLU A 11 -2.70 9.93 0.87
CA GLU A 11 -1.26 9.99 0.60
C GLU A 11 -0.45 9.45 1.79
N PHE A 12 -0.85 9.79 3.02
CA PHE A 12 -0.31 9.19 4.23
C PHE A 12 -0.52 7.67 4.26
N PHE A 13 -1.74 7.20 4.00
CA PHE A 13 -2.04 5.77 3.93
C PHE A 13 -1.23 5.05 2.84
N THR A 14 -1.01 5.68 1.68
CA THR A 14 -0.16 5.14 0.61
C THR A 14 1.25 4.85 1.12
N GLY A 15 1.85 5.82 1.82
CA GLY A 15 3.17 5.66 2.43
C GLY A 15 3.19 4.58 3.52
N VAL A 16 2.17 4.55 4.39
CA VAL A 16 2.04 3.55 5.46
C VAL A 16 1.90 2.14 4.88
N PHE A 17 1.05 1.95 3.86
CA PHE A 17 0.87 0.65 3.22
C PHE A 17 2.13 0.16 2.52
N TRP A 18 2.88 1.04 1.89
CA TRP A 18 4.20 0.70 1.33
C TRP A 18 5.22 0.34 2.41
N GLY A 19 5.26 1.08 3.51
CA GLY A 19 6.10 0.78 4.66
C GLY A 19 5.78 -0.59 5.25
N ILE A 20 4.50 -0.86 5.51
CA ILE A 20 4.02 -2.15 6.03
C ILE A 20 4.27 -3.28 5.03
N ALA A 21 4.09 -3.06 3.72
CA ALA A 21 4.39 -4.07 2.72
C ALA A 21 5.87 -4.48 2.76
N PHE A 22 6.78 -3.51 2.87
CA PHE A 22 8.21 -3.76 2.87
C PHE A 22 8.70 -4.37 4.19
N PHE A 23 8.38 -3.72 5.32
CA PHE A 23 8.77 -4.22 6.64
C PHE A 23 8.04 -5.51 7.00
N GLY A 24 6.75 -5.61 6.68
CA GLY A 24 5.93 -6.79 6.92
C GLY A 24 6.38 -7.97 6.08
N GLY A 25 6.73 -7.77 4.80
CA GLY A 25 7.30 -8.83 3.95
C GLY A 25 8.60 -9.37 4.51
N ILE A 26 9.55 -8.48 4.86
CA ILE A 26 10.84 -8.88 5.44
C ILE A 26 10.65 -9.56 6.81
N ALA A 27 9.81 -9.00 7.67
CA ALA A 27 9.52 -9.59 8.97
C ALA A 27 8.87 -10.98 8.84
N CYS A 28 7.96 -11.15 7.88
CA CYS A 28 7.32 -12.45 7.61
C CYS A 28 8.35 -13.47 7.13
N PHE A 29 9.28 -13.07 6.27
CA PHE A 29 10.38 -13.92 5.82
C PHE A 29 11.31 -14.33 6.97
N LEU A 30 11.63 -13.40 7.88
CA LEU A 30 12.47 -13.68 9.05
C LEU A 30 11.76 -14.55 10.10
N LEU A 31 10.46 -14.35 10.33
CA LEU A 31 9.66 -15.14 11.29
C LEU A 31 9.42 -16.57 10.80
N LEU A 32 9.21 -16.77 9.50
CA LEU A 32 9.04 -18.10 8.90
C LEU A 32 10.37 -18.69 8.40
N ARG A 33 11.52 -18.14 8.81
CA ARG A 33 12.85 -18.62 8.40
C ARG A 33 13.09 -20.09 8.73
N ASP A 34 12.58 -20.55 9.87
CA ASP A 34 12.68 -21.95 10.31
C ASP A 34 11.62 -22.87 9.69
N SER A 35 10.66 -22.31 8.95
CA SER A 35 9.64 -23.06 8.20
C SER A 35 10.11 -23.37 6.78
N SER A 36 9.35 -24.20 6.04
CA SER A 36 9.62 -24.47 4.62
C SER A 36 9.73 -23.16 3.83
N PHE A 37 10.87 -22.95 3.16
CA PHE A 37 11.18 -21.75 2.38
C PHE A 37 10.06 -21.33 1.42
N LEU A 38 9.40 -22.32 0.80
CA LEU A 38 8.29 -22.12 -0.13
C LEU A 38 7.09 -21.43 0.53
N ILE A 39 6.76 -21.79 1.77
CA ILE A 39 5.65 -21.22 2.54
C ILE A 39 6.01 -19.78 2.95
N SER A 40 7.23 -19.58 3.45
CA SER A 40 7.75 -18.25 3.80
C SER A 40 7.73 -17.28 2.61
N LEU A 41 8.12 -17.76 1.43
CA LEU A 41 8.12 -16.98 0.20
C LEU A 41 6.69 -16.63 -0.24
N ILE A 42 5.76 -17.59 -0.28
CA ILE A 42 4.37 -17.32 -0.66
C ILE A 42 3.72 -16.33 0.31
N PHE A 43 3.92 -16.48 1.61
CA PHE A 43 3.32 -15.61 2.61
C PHE A 43 3.88 -14.19 2.54
N SER A 44 5.20 -14.05 2.40
CA SER A 44 5.85 -12.75 2.19
C SER A 44 5.36 -12.07 0.91
N LEU A 45 5.23 -12.83 -0.18
CA LEU A 45 4.78 -12.29 -1.47
C LEU A 45 3.30 -11.90 -1.42
N ALA A 46 2.46 -12.69 -0.73
CA ALA A 46 1.07 -12.37 -0.49
C ALA A 46 0.90 -11.11 0.38
N PHE A 47 1.69 -10.96 1.44
CA PHE A 47 1.69 -9.77 2.28
C PHE A 47 2.11 -8.53 1.48
N PHE A 48 3.23 -8.63 0.76
CA PHE A 48 3.72 -7.54 -0.08
C PHE A 48 2.71 -7.18 -1.18
N GLY A 49 2.11 -8.18 -1.82
CA GLY A 49 1.10 -7.99 -2.86
C GLY A 49 -0.17 -7.35 -2.33
N LEU A 50 -0.69 -7.81 -1.19
CA LEU A 50 -1.92 -7.28 -0.59
C LEU A 50 -1.74 -5.82 -0.16
N PHE A 51 -0.73 -5.53 0.65
CA PHE A 51 -0.48 -4.17 1.14
C PHE A 51 0.02 -3.24 0.03
N GLY A 52 0.83 -3.75 -0.90
CA GLY A 52 1.24 -3.02 -2.10
C GLY A 52 0.05 -2.65 -2.98
N PHE A 53 -0.93 -3.56 -3.15
CA PHE A 53 -2.16 -3.28 -3.89
C PHE A 53 -3.01 -2.21 -3.21
N PHE A 54 -3.18 -2.26 -1.89
CA PHE A 54 -3.86 -1.18 -1.15
C PHE A 54 -3.13 0.16 -1.25
N GLY A 55 -1.80 0.16 -1.20
CA GLY A 55 -0.99 1.35 -1.44
C GLY A 55 -1.21 1.92 -2.85
N LEU A 56 -1.20 1.05 -3.87
CA LEU A 56 -1.47 1.44 -5.25
C LEU A 56 -2.88 2.03 -5.41
N LEU A 57 -3.89 1.35 -4.86
CA LEU A 57 -5.28 1.84 -4.87
C LEU A 57 -5.39 3.21 -4.21
N SER A 58 -4.79 3.40 -3.03
CA SER A 58 -4.81 4.69 -2.33
C SER A 58 -4.20 5.80 -3.18
N LYS A 59 -3.08 5.52 -3.86
CA LYS A 59 -2.46 6.47 -4.80
C LYS A 59 -3.34 6.77 -6.01
N THR A 60 -4.00 5.76 -6.56
CA THR A 60 -4.96 5.93 -7.67
C THR A 60 -6.15 6.79 -7.26
N PHE A 61 -6.68 6.59 -6.04
CA PHE A 61 -7.75 7.43 -5.50
C PHE A 61 -7.29 8.87 -5.28
N VAL A 62 -6.08 9.10 -4.77
CA VAL A 62 -5.50 10.46 -4.67
C VAL A 62 -5.47 11.14 -6.02
N PHE A 63 -5.04 10.44 -7.07
CA PHE A 63 -4.98 10.96 -8.43
C PHE A 63 -6.38 11.32 -8.94
N LEU A 64 -7.34 10.40 -8.85
CA LEU A 64 -8.74 10.61 -9.26
C LEU A 64 -9.39 11.80 -8.53
N LEU A 65 -9.25 11.85 -7.21
CA LEU A 65 -9.78 12.95 -6.40
C LEU A 65 -9.09 14.28 -6.71
N SER A 66 -7.83 14.27 -7.12
CA SER A 66 -7.12 15.48 -7.54
C SER A 66 -7.55 15.95 -8.93
N ASP A 67 -7.90 15.03 -9.83
CA ASP A 67 -8.25 15.31 -11.24
C ASP A 67 -9.68 15.87 -11.42
N ASP A 68 -10.62 15.56 -10.52
CA ASP A 68 -11.99 16.11 -10.48
C ASP A 68 -12.07 17.66 -10.33
N GLY A 69 -10.94 18.38 -10.35
CA GLY A 69 -10.85 19.84 -10.36
C GLY A 69 -10.71 20.46 -11.75
N HIS A 70 -10.42 19.69 -12.81
CA HIS A 70 -10.24 20.23 -14.16
C HIS A 70 -11.55 20.19 -14.95
N LYS A 71 -12.38 21.23 -14.81
CA LYS A 71 -13.39 21.54 -15.84
C LYS A 71 -12.65 21.73 -17.17
N PRO A 72 -12.93 20.94 -18.23
CA PRO A 72 -12.58 21.37 -19.57
C PRO A 72 -13.43 22.61 -19.88
N LEU A 73 -12.78 23.77 -19.99
CA LEU A 73 -13.33 25.00 -20.54
C LEU A 73 -12.80 25.13 -21.97
#